data_AF-A0A4Z2BM35-F1
#
_entry.id   AF-A0A4Z2BM35-F1
#
_cell.length_a   1.000
_cell.length_b   1.000
_cell.length_c   1.000
_cell.angle_alpha   90.00
_cell.angle_beta   90.00
_cell.angle_gamma   90.00
#
_symmetry.space_group_name_H-M   'P 1'
#
loop_
_entity.id
_entity.type
_entity.pdbx_description
1 polymer ?
#
loop_
_entity_poly.entity_id
_entity_poly.type
_entity_poly.pdbx_seq_one_letter_code
_entity_poly.pdbx_strand_id
1 'polypeptide(L)'
;MLSVRVAAALARTLPRRAGFVSRNVAAACVAAKNLHTGRPWLQKTGTAEVSSILEEKIMGADTSADLEETGRVLSIGDGIARVYGLRNVQAEEMVEFSSGLKGMSLNLEPDNVGVVVFGNDKLIKEGDIVKRTGAIVDVPVGEELLGRVVDALGNCHRWKDVWV
;
A
#
# COMPACT_ATOMS: atom_id res chain seq x y z
N MET A 1 -11.45 -52.48 -63.77
CA MET A 1 -11.12 -52.03 -65.14
C MET A 1 -12.26 -51.19 -65.68
N LEU A 2 -11.98 -49.91 -65.95
CA LEU A 2 -12.68 -49.00 -66.89
C LEU A 2 -14.16 -48.67 -66.56
N SER A 3 -14.69 -47.46 -66.70
CA SER A 3 -14.20 -46.26 -67.36
C SER A 3 -15.16 -45.09 -67.01
N VAL A 4 -14.59 -43.93 -66.74
CA VAL A 4 -14.91 -42.62 -67.38
C VAL A 4 -16.37 -42.36 -67.75
N ARG A 5 -16.98 -41.35 -67.12
CA ARG A 5 -17.79 -40.35 -67.85
C ARG A 5 -17.54 -38.94 -67.31
N VAL A 6 -16.84 -38.19 -68.15
CA VAL A 6 -16.67 -36.74 -68.18
C VAL A 6 -18.00 -36.05 -68.48
N ALA A 7 -18.16 -34.82 -67.97
CA ALA A 7 -18.85 -33.64 -68.55
C ALA A 7 -19.64 -32.91 -67.45
N ALA A 8 -19.28 -31.68 -67.08
CA ALA A 8 -19.64 -30.42 -67.77
C ALA A 8 -21.18 -30.25 -67.78
N ALA A 9 -21.80 -29.14 -67.40
CA ALA A 9 -21.45 -27.75 -67.54
C ALA A 9 -22.57 -26.90 -66.87
N LEU A 10 -22.36 -25.57 -66.79
CA LEU A 10 -23.39 -24.52 -66.91
C LEU A 10 -24.58 -24.58 -65.92
N ALA A 11 -24.87 -23.60 -65.08
CA ALA A 11 -25.15 -22.24 -65.51
C ALA A 11 -25.32 -21.31 -64.30
N ARG A 12 -24.94 -20.05 -64.54
CA ARG A 12 -25.23 -18.89 -63.70
C ARG A 12 -26.72 -18.55 -63.81
N THR A 13 -27.39 -18.26 -62.70
CA THR A 13 -28.46 -17.25 -62.61
C THR A 13 -28.78 -16.92 -61.14
N LEU A 14 -28.24 -15.80 -60.65
CA LEU A 14 -28.86 -14.95 -59.61
C LEU A 14 -30.00 -14.15 -60.29
N PRO A 15 -31.01 -13.55 -59.60
CA PRO A 15 -30.83 -12.82 -58.34
C PRO A 15 -32.08 -12.62 -57.42
N ARG A 16 -31.88 -11.74 -56.42
CA ARG A 16 -32.84 -10.78 -55.78
C ARG A 16 -33.63 -11.19 -54.51
N ARG A 17 -33.05 -10.72 -53.39
CA ARG A 17 -33.62 -9.97 -52.22
C ARG A 17 -35.07 -10.20 -51.76
N ALA A 18 -35.15 -10.25 -50.41
CA ALA A 18 -36.23 -9.93 -49.47
C ALA A 18 -36.98 -11.17 -48.93
N GLY A 19 -37.11 -11.43 -47.63
CA GLY A 19 -36.70 -10.78 -46.40
C GLY A 19 -37.17 -11.65 -45.22
N PHE A 20 -36.85 -11.27 -43.98
CA PHE A 20 -37.44 -11.77 -42.71
C PHE A 20 -37.16 -13.26 -42.37
N VAL A 21 -36.90 -13.74 -41.16
CA VAL A 21 -36.58 -13.27 -39.80
C VAL A 21 -36.28 -14.58 -39.01
N SER A 22 -35.29 -14.56 -38.12
CA SER A 22 -35.13 -15.39 -36.91
C SER A 22 -35.21 -16.94 -36.99
N ARG A 23 -34.08 -17.61 -36.74
CA ARG A 23 -33.78 -18.27 -35.44
C ARG A 23 -32.48 -19.08 -35.53
N ASN A 24 -31.56 -18.73 -34.62
CA ASN A 24 -30.60 -19.58 -33.93
C ASN A 24 -29.65 -20.46 -34.76
N VAL A 25 -28.47 -19.90 -35.01
CA VAL A 25 -27.25 -20.64 -35.35
C VAL A 25 -26.71 -21.30 -34.09
N ALA A 26 -26.61 -22.63 -34.12
CA ALA A 26 -25.72 -23.41 -33.25
C ALA A 26 -24.50 -23.85 -34.09
N ALA A 27 -23.36 -23.99 -33.40
CA ALA A 27 -21.99 -24.25 -33.88
C ALA A 27 -21.26 -23.02 -34.46
N ALA A 28 -19.97 -22.78 -34.19
CA ALA A 28 -18.91 -23.68 -33.78
C ALA A 28 -17.83 -22.96 -32.94
N CYS A 29 -17.20 -23.77 -32.10
CA CYS A 29 -15.78 -23.81 -31.71
C CYS A 29 -14.91 -22.54 -31.84
N VAL A 30 -14.11 -22.25 -30.80
CA VAL A 30 -12.62 -22.28 -30.86
C VAL A 30 -12.00 -21.88 -29.50
N ALA A 31 -11.13 -22.78 -29.03
CA ALA A 31 -9.92 -22.59 -28.21
C ALA A 31 -9.98 -21.91 -26.83
N ALA A 32 -9.48 -22.70 -25.87
CA ALA A 32 -8.91 -22.38 -24.57
C ALA A 32 -8.34 -20.97 -24.37
N LYS A 33 -8.60 -20.44 -23.17
CA LYS A 33 -7.59 -19.83 -22.27
C LYS A 33 -8.12 -19.87 -20.85
N ASN A 34 -7.45 -20.64 -19.98
CA ASN A 34 -7.62 -20.57 -18.53
C ASN A 34 -7.26 -19.15 -18.08
N LEU A 35 -8.26 -18.30 -17.87
CA LEU A 35 -8.09 -17.01 -17.23
C LEU A 35 -7.85 -17.25 -15.73
N HIS A 36 -6.58 -17.48 -15.38
CA HIS A 36 -6.11 -17.13 -14.06
C HIS A 36 -6.19 -15.62 -13.98
N THR A 37 -7.31 -15.08 -13.52
CA THR A 37 -7.35 -13.71 -13.03
C THR A 37 -6.49 -13.66 -11.78
N GLY A 38 -5.18 -13.47 -11.98
CA GLY A 38 -4.33 -12.96 -10.94
C GLY A 38 -5.00 -11.70 -10.42
N ARG A 39 -5.43 -11.73 -9.16
CA ARG A 39 -5.97 -10.56 -8.48
C ARG A 39 -4.90 -9.47 -8.59
N PRO A 40 -5.16 -8.31 -9.21
CA PRO A 40 -4.26 -7.19 -9.02
C PRO A 40 -4.42 -6.82 -7.55
N TRP A 41 -3.38 -7.08 -6.77
CA TRP A 41 -3.25 -6.61 -5.39
C TRP A 41 -3.07 -5.10 -5.43
N LEU A 42 -4.12 -4.38 -5.80
CA LEU A 42 -4.16 -2.94 -5.70
C LEU A 42 -4.46 -2.64 -4.22
N GLN A 43 -3.39 -2.52 -3.43
CA GLN A 43 -3.48 -2.00 -2.08
C GLN A 43 -4.07 -0.59 -2.15
N LYS A 44 -5.26 -0.44 -1.56
CA LYS A 44 -5.97 0.82 -1.42
C LYS A 44 -5.27 1.66 -0.35
N THR A 45 -4.20 2.34 -0.76
CA THR A 45 -3.64 3.45 0.02
C THR A 45 -4.47 4.69 -0.31
N GLY A 46 -4.86 5.49 0.67
CA GLY A 46 -5.68 6.68 0.48
C GLY A 46 -5.15 7.56 -0.65
N THR A 47 -5.90 7.67 -1.74
CA THR A 47 -5.47 8.36 -2.96
C THR A 47 -5.24 9.87 -2.77
N ALA A 48 -5.84 10.45 -1.73
CA ALA A 48 -5.77 11.89 -1.45
C ALA A 48 -4.36 12.35 -1.04
N GLU A 49 -3.73 11.68 -0.09
CA GLU A 49 -2.40 12.07 0.41
C GLU A 49 -1.32 11.86 -0.65
N VAL A 50 -1.39 10.74 -1.38
CA VAL A 50 -0.44 10.44 -2.45
C VAL A 50 -0.53 11.45 -3.60
N SER A 51 -1.76 11.89 -3.94
CA SER A 51 -1.95 12.94 -4.96
C SER A 51 -1.38 14.28 -4.51
N SER A 52 -1.61 14.65 -3.24
CA SER A 52 -1.11 15.88 -2.63
C SER A 52 0.42 15.94 -2.65
N ILE A 53 1.10 14.84 -2.33
CA ILE A 53 2.57 14.74 -2.39
C ILE A 53 3.06 14.92 -3.83
N LEU A 54 2.33 14.40 -4.83
CA LEU A 54 2.72 14.51 -6.23
C LEU A 54 2.58 15.95 -6.75
N GLU A 55 1.51 16.63 -6.35
CA GLU A 55 1.30 18.05 -6.63
C GLU A 55 2.43 18.90 -6.01
N GLU A 56 2.76 18.66 -4.74
CA GLU A 56 3.82 19.37 -4.00
C GLU A 56 5.19 19.21 -4.69
N LYS A 57 5.49 18.01 -5.23
CA LYS A 57 6.71 17.75 -6.02
C LYS A 57 6.74 18.49 -7.36
N ILE A 58 5.60 18.63 -8.04
CA ILE A 58 5.51 19.34 -9.33
C ILE A 58 5.64 20.85 -9.13
N MET A 59 5.14 21.38 -8.01
CA MET A 59 5.22 22.79 -7.68
C MET A 59 6.62 23.27 -7.29
N GLY A 60 7.58 22.36 -7.10
CA GLY A 60 9.00 22.71 -6.95
C GLY A 60 9.33 23.48 -5.67
N ALA A 61 8.53 23.32 -4.61
CA ALA A 61 8.87 23.89 -3.32
C ALA A 61 10.17 23.23 -2.79
N ASP A 62 11.11 24.05 -2.30
CA ASP A 62 12.38 23.66 -1.66
C ASP A 62 12.18 22.89 -0.33
N THR A 63 11.14 22.07 -0.23
CA THR A 63 10.81 21.24 0.95
C THR A 63 11.73 20.03 1.07
N SER A 64 12.72 19.86 0.19
CA SER A 64 13.60 18.69 0.20
C SER A 64 14.39 18.55 1.50
N ALA A 65 14.89 19.65 2.06
CA ALA A 65 15.60 19.66 3.34
C ALA A 65 14.68 19.35 4.53
N ASP A 66 13.45 19.89 4.53
CA ASP A 66 12.47 19.61 5.59
C ASP A 66 12.02 18.14 5.58
N LEU A 67 11.95 17.51 4.40
CA LEU A 67 11.60 16.09 4.24
C LEU A 67 12.71 15.11 4.64
N GLU A 68 13.94 15.57 4.83
CA GLU A 68 15.04 14.72 5.31
C GLU A 68 14.88 14.43 6.81
N GLU A 69 14.45 15.42 7.58
CA GLU A 69 14.33 15.38 9.04
C GLU A 69 12.88 15.16 9.51
N THR A 70 11.90 15.49 8.66
CA THR A 70 10.47 15.42 8.96
C THR A 70 9.75 14.53 7.94
N GLY A 71 8.67 13.88 8.36
CA GLY A 71 7.81 13.08 7.51
C GLY A 71 6.32 13.33 7.74
N ARG A 72 5.48 12.77 6.87
CA ARG A 72 4.02 12.76 6.99
C ARG A 72 3.48 11.34 7.04
N VAL A 73 2.51 11.07 7.91
CA VAL A 73 1.86 9.76 8.00
C VAL A 73 0.96 9.55 6.78
N LEU A 74 1.18 8.47 6.03
CA LEU A 74 0.32 8.06 4.91
C LEU A 74 -0.87 7.24 5.39
N SER A 75 -0.63 6.31 6.31
CA SER A 75 -1.63 5.39 6.84
C SER A 75 -1.17 4.83 8.17
N ILE A 76 -2.11 4.53 9.06
CA ILE A 76 -1.84 3.84 10.32
C ILE A 76 -2.78 2.65 10.49
N GLY A 77 -2.26 1.55 11.03
CA GLY A 77 -3.06 0.39 11.40
C GLY A 77 -2.24 -0.60 12.22
N ASP A 78 -2.90 -1.24 13.20
CA ASP A 78 -2.29 -2.27 14.07
C ASP A 78 -0.99 -1.80 14.74
N GLY A 79 -0.93 -0.53 15.16
CA GLY A 79 0.27 0.06 15.77
C GLY A 79 1.42 0.31 14.80
N ILE A 80 1.23 0.15 13.49
CA ILE A 80 2.24 0.42 12.46
C ILE A 80 1.78 1.62 11.62
N ALA A 81 2.61 2.65 11.60
CA ALA A 81 2.45 3.82 10.75
C ALA A 81 3.37 3.73 9.53
N ARG A 82 2.82 4.00 8.35
CA ARG A 82 3.61 4.23 7.13
C ARG A 82 3.84 5.73 7.01
N VAL A 83 5.10 6.14 6.97
CA VAL A 83 5.49 7.54 6.94
C VAL A 83 6.22 7.85 5.64
N TYR A 84 5.83 8.91 4.96
CA TYR A 84 6.53 9.48 3.82
C TYR A 84 7.57 10.50 4.29
N GLY A 85 8.78 10.48 3.73
CA GLY A 85 9.88 11.37 4.12
C GLY A 85 10.87 10.68 5.04
N LEU A 86 11.39 11.41 6.02
CA LEU A 86 12.39 10.90 6.99
C LEU A 86 13.61 10.27 6.29
N ARG A 87 14.13 10.89 5.22
CA ARG A 87 15.20 10.29 4.40
C ARG A 87 16.48 10.00 5.16
N ASN A 88 16.78 10.78 6.19
CA ASN A 88 18.00 10.65 6.97
C ASN A 88 17.83 9.71 8.19
N VAL A 89 16.64 9.16 8.40
CA VAL A 89 16.36 8.30 9.56
C VAL A 89 17.16 7.01 9.51
N GLN A 90 17.66 6.60 10.66
CA GLN A 90 18.37 5.35 10.86
C GLN A 90 17.38 4.24 11.20
N ALA A 91 17.82 2.99 11.09
CA ALA A 91 17.05 1.86 11.58
C ALA A 91 17.08 1.87 13.11
N GLU A 92 15.97 1.49 13.75
CA GLU A 92 15.83 1.47 15.21
C GLU A 92 15.98 2.87 15.85
N GLU A 93 15.73 3.92 15.08
CA GLU A 93 15.75 5.30 15.56
C GLU A 93 14.41 5.65 16.24
N MET A 94 14.49 6.42 17.32
CA MET A 94 13.32 7.00 17.96
C MET A 94 12.74 8.11 17.08
N VAL A 95 11.43 8.11 16.92
CA VAL A 95 10.67 9.17 16.24
C VAL A 95 9.53 9.66 17.12
N GLU A 96 9.13 10.91 16.91
CA GLU A 96 8.06 11.56 17.65
C GLU A 96 6.97 12.03 16.69
N PHE A 97 5.73 11.68 17.00
CA PHE A 97 4.56 12.14 16.27
C PHE A 97 4.08 13.48 16.82
N SER A 98 3.42 14.29 16.00
CA SER A 98 2.79 15.55 16.43
C SER A 98 1.80 15.37 17.59
N SER A 99 1.23 14.18 17.75
CA SER A 99 0.35 13.82 18.86
C SER A 99 1.08 13.57 20.19
N GLY A 100 2.42 13.65 20.22
CA GLY A 100 3.27 13.41 21.39
C GLY A 100 3.53 11.93 21.68
N LEU A 101 3.06 11.03 20.81
CA LEU A 101 3.41 9.62 20.87
C LEU A 101 4.81 9.41 20.29
N LYS A 102 5.49 8.39 20.82
CA LYS A 102 6.80 7.97 20.33
C LYS A 102 6.65 6.74 19.44
N GLY A 103 7.59 6.55 18.55
CA GLY A 103 7.70 5.35 17.75
C GLY A 103 9.13 5.00 17.43
N MET A 104 9.32 3.84 16.82
CA MET A 104 10.61 3.35 16.37
C MET A 104 10.56 3.04 14.88
N SER A 105 11.54 3.53 14.13
CA SER A 105 11.72 3.16 12.73
C SER A 105 12.18 1.71 12.63
N LEU A 106 11.48 0.91 11.83
CA LEU A 106 11.77 -0.51 11.68
C LEU A 106 12.20 -0.85 10.25
N ASN A 107 11.37 -0.49 9.27
CA ASN A 107 11.64 -0.78 7.86
C ASN A 107 11.91 0.51 7.10
N LEU A 108 13.05 0.59 6.43
CA LEU A 108 13.45 1.75 5.63
C LEU A 108 13.30 1.41 4.15
N GLU A 109 12.25 1.89 3.52
CA GLU A 109 12.09 1.81 2.07
C GLU A 109 12.48 3.17 1.44
N PRO A 110 12.87 3.22 0.16
CA PRO A 110 13.26 4.47 -0.50
C PRO A 110 12.15 5.53 -0.51
N ASP A 111 10.90 5.07 -0.56
CA ASP A 111 9.72 5.93 -0.68
C ASP A 111 8.93 6.08 0.62
N ASN A 112 9.14 5.21 1.61
CA ASN A 112 8.41 5.24 2.87
C ASN A 112 9.18 4.55 4.00
N VAL A 113 8.83 4.90 5.22
CA VAL A 113 9.40 4.32 6.43
C VAL A 113 8.28 3.68 7.24
N GLY A 114 8.49 2.43 7.64
CA GLY A 114 7.63 1.72 8.57
C GLY A 114 8.03 2.07 10.00
N VAL A 115 7.12 2.71 10.73
CA VAL A 115 7.30 3.12 12.13
C VAL A 115 6.34 2.33 13.01
N VAL A 116 6.85 1.70 14.05
CA VAL A 116 6.04 1.09 15.10
C VAL A 116 5.74 2.15 16.15
N VAL A 117 4.46 2.32 16.51
CA VAL A 117 4.01 3.31 17.48
C VAL A 117 4.01 2.71 18.88
N PHE A 118 4.61 3.41 19.83
CA PHE A 118 4.52 3.10 21.25
C PHE A 118 3.30 3.80 21.85
N GLY A 119 2.27 3.01 22.21
CA GLY A 119 1.06 3.51 22.85
C GLY A 119 -0.19 3.31 21.98
N ASN A 120 -1.14 4.25 22.09
CA ASN A 120 -2.45 4.14 21.47
C ASN A 120 -2.45 4.77 20.07
N ASP A 121 -2.53 3.94 19.04
CA ASP A 121 -2.54 4.31 17.61
C ASP A 121 -3.74 5.20 17.22
N LYS A 122 -4.84 5.20 17.99
CA LYS A 122 -6.05 5.98 17.70
C LYS A 122 -5.86 7.50 17.74
N LEU A 123 -4.77 7.96 18.36
CA LEU A 123 -4.47 9.40 18.48
C LEU A 123 -3.73 9.95 17.26
N ILE A 124 -3.26 9.08 16.37
CA ILE A 124 -2.53 9.46 15.15
C ILE A 124 -3.49 9.39 13.96
N LYS A 125 -3.39 10.37 13.07
CA LYS A 125 -4.18 10.46 11.84
C LYS A 125 -3.28 10.50 10.62
N GLU A 126 -3.87 10.21 9.47
CA GLU A 126 -3.22 10.44 8.17
C GLU A 126 -2.92 11.94 8.02
N GLY A 127 -1.75 12.25 7.47
CA GLY A 127 -1.22 13.61 7.33
C GLY A 127 -0.49 14.14 8.56
N ASP A 128 -0.48 13.43 9.70
CA ASP A 128 0.25 13.87 10.89
C ASP A 128 1.75 13.99 10.62
N ILE A 129 2.38 14.95 11.29
CA ILE A 129 3.80 15.24 11.13
C ILE A 129 4.60 14.34 12.07
N VAL A 130 5.63 13.70 11.53
CA VAL A 130 6.57 12.88 12.29
C VAL A 130 7.94 13.52 12.23
N LYS A 131 8.58 13.66 13.39
CA LYS A 131 9.93 14.18 13.51
C LYS A 131 10.85 13.09 14.01
N ARG A 132 12.06 13.04 13.47
CA ARG A 132 13.08 12.14 14.01
C ARG A 132 13.79 12.77 15.20
N THR A 133 14.32 11.93 16.08
CA THR A 133 15.01 12.38 17.30
C THR A 133 16.54 12.35 17.14
N GLY A 134 17.07 11.66 16.14
CA GLY A 134 18.51 11.49 15.91
C GLY A 134 19.19 10.49 16.83
N ALA A 135 18.43 9.82 17.70
CA ALA A 135 18.92 8.85 18.67
C ALA A 135 18.30 7.48 18.41
N ILE A 136 19.15 6.45 18.42
CA ILE A 136 18.72 5.05 18.46
C ILE A 136 17.92 4.86 19.76
N VAL A 137 16.87 4.06 19.71
CA VAL A 137 16.03 3.77 20.88
C VAL A 137 16.89 3.23 22.02
N ASP A 138 16.95 3.98 23.12
CA ASP A 138 17.63 3.61 24.35
C ASP A 138 16.63 3.50 25.52
N VAL A 139 17.04 2.73 26.53
CA VAL A 139 16.25 2.52 27.75
C VAL A 139 17.15 2.77 28.95
N PRO A 140 16.71 3.57 29.94
CA PRO A 140 17.50 3.82 31.14
C PRO A 140 17.71 2.53 31.93
N VAL A 141 18.91 2.35 32.49
CA VAL A 141 19.29 1.21 33.34
C VAL A 141 19.95 1.71 34.63
N GLY A 142 19.63 1.07 35.76
CA GLY A 142 20.20 1.44 37.06
C GLY A 142 19.53 0.71 38.23
N GLU A 143 20.12 0.85 39.43
CA GLU A 143 19.59 0.24 40.67
C GLU A 143 18.23 0.82 41.05
N GLU A 144 17.89 2.03 40.59
CA GLU A 144 16.59 2.66 40.80
C GLU A 144 15.42 1.88 40.19
N LEU A 145 15.69 0.95 39.26
CA LEU A 145 14.67 0.10 38.66
C LEU A 145 14.31 -1.12 39.52
N LEU A 146 15.14 -1.45 40.51
CA LEU A 146 14.93 -2.62 41.36
C LEU A 146 13.61 -2.48 42.15
N GLY A 147 12.75 -3.50 42.02
CA GLY A 147 11.43 -3.54 42.66
C GLY A 147 10.36 -2.68 41.99
N ARG A 148 10.66 -2.01 40.87
CA ARG A 148 9.69 -1.27 40.07
C ARG A 148 9.19 -2.12 38.91
N VAL A 149 7.95 -1.87 38.48
CA VAL A 149 7.43 -2.37 37.21
C VAL A 149 7.60 -1.27 36.18
N VAL A 150 8.27 -1.59 35.08
CA VAL A 150 8.60 -0.64 34.02
C VAL A 150 8.03 -1.10 32.69
N ASP A 151 7.72 -0.13 31.83
CA ASP A 151 7.36 -0.37 30.43
C ASP A 151 8.62 -0.56 29.55
N ALA A 152 8.43 -0.94 28.28
CA ALA A 152 9.47 -1.15 27.29
C ALA A 152 10.38 0.06 27.07
N LEU A 153 9.89 1.28 27.32
CA LEU A 153 10.68 2.53 27.25
C LEU A 153 11.34 2.90 28.60
N GLY A 154 11.29 2.02 29.61
CA GLY A 154 11.88 2.27 30.93
C GLY A 154 11.06 3.22 31.83
N ASN A 155 9.85 3.59 31.39
CA ASN A 155 8.94 4.40 32.21
C ASN A 155 8.36 3.56 33.35
N CYS A 156 8.39 4.09 34.58
CA CYS A 156 7.83 3.39 35.73
C CYS A 156 6.30 3.42 35.68
N HIS A 157 5.69 2.24 35.72
CA HIS A 157 4.25 2.08 35.79
C HIS A 157 3.80 1.94 37.25
N ARG A 158 2.81 2.72 37.67
CA ARG A 158 2.28 2.68 39.03
C ARG A 158 1.30 1.51 39.14
N TRP A 159 1.47 0.66 40.15
CA TRP A 159 0.66 -0.55 40.42
C TRP A 159 -0.88 -0.36 40.48
N LYS A 160 -1.39 0.88 40.50
CA LYS A 160 -2.83 1.15 40.49
C LYS A 160 -3.50 0.91 39.13
N ASP A 161 -2.73 0.87 38.06
CA ASP A 161 -3.26 0.85 36.70
C ASP A 161 -3.30 -0.57 36.09
N VAL A 162 -2.85 -1.59 36.85
CA VAL A 162 -2.72 -3.00 36.40
C VAL A 162 -3.88 -3.90 36.86
N TRP A 163 -4.71 -3.45 37.82
CA TRP A 163 -5.78 -4.25 38.44
C TRP A 163 -7.15 -3.54 38.47
N VAL A 164 -7.57 -2.95 37.34
CA VAL A 164 -8.96 -2.47 37.16
C VAL A 164 -9.52 -2.96 35.85
#